data_AF-A0A8B6F4X7-F1
#
_entry.id   AF-A0A8B6F4X7-F1
#
_cell.length_a   1.000
_cell.length_b   1.000
_cell.length_c   1.000
_cell.angle_alpha   90.00
_cell.angle_beta   90.00
_cell.angle_gamma   90.00
#
_symmetry.space_group_name_H-M   'P 1'
#
loop_
_entity.id
_entity.type
_entity.pdbx_description
1 polymer ?
#
loop_
_entity_poly.entity_id
_entity_poly.type
_entity_poly.pdbx_seq_one_letter_code
_entity_poly.pdbx_strand_id
1 'polypeptide(L)'
;MSYNYQESLNGEALSRYQCKLDLISCKECPYKLPAGVWQNNPCKWPDVQWGDVYSYLIDSPAVYTRESMKAFKSLEAHNFFISGWVQTVFHYLTEKGAPFILKADVKPSQRVNEDPHHHGLQLSEVCSHVAALLFKIEAAGRLGYTRKACTEEPCKWNADFVKKVLPDPISKIKFYKASTVLKAKSRKRNRTRKFTPANDNQKQQLLDSLKGCTTKPIVLCTFNGYSTDFHWTTPTVNTPKIPAALKDWYHP
;
A
#
# COMPACT_ATOMS: atom_id res chain seq x y z
N MET A 1 -8.02 -23.32 10.40
CA MET A 1 -8.69 -23.46 11.73
C MET A 1 -10.05 -24.11 11.50
N SER A 2 -10.49 -24.97 12.42
CA SER A 2 -11.75 -25.71 12.31
C SER A 2 -12.96 -24.82 12.65
N TYR A 3 -14.08 -25.09 11.99
CA TYR A 3 -15.41 -24.50 12.27
C TYR A 3 -15.81 -24.60 13.76
N ASN A 4 -15.20 -25.55 14.48
CA ASN A 4 -15.47 -25.89 15.88
C ASN A 4 -14.46 -25.28 16.87
N TYR A 5 -13.77 -24.18 16.54
CA TYR A 5 -12.79 -23.55 17.44
C TYR A 5 -13.34 -23.32 18.86
N GLN A 6 -14.58 -22.84 18.97
CA GLN A 6 -15.26 -22.61 20.26
C GLN A 6 -15.34 -23.87 21.13
N GLU A 7 -15.57 -25.03 20.50
CA GLU A 7 -15.78 -26.31 21.17
C GLU A 7 -14.46 -26.95 21.62
N SER A 8 -13.33 -26.53 21.04
CA SER A 8 -11.99 -27.00 21.39
C SER A 8 -11.33 -26.25 22.56
N LEU A 9 -11.96 -25.20 23.09
CA LEU A 9 -11.39 -24.36 24.15
C LEU A 9 -11.63 -24.95 25.55
N ASN A 10 -10.60 -24.87 26.40
CA ASN A 10 -10.69 -25.19 27.83
C ASN A 10 -11.63 -24.19 28.56
N GLY A 11 -12.22 -24.60 29.69
CA GLY A 11 -13.24 -23.82 30.41
C GLY A 11 -12.86 -22.35 30.69
N GLU A 12 -11.65 -22.08 31.18
CA GLU A 12 -11.19 -20.70 31.43
C GLU A 12 -10.97 -19.88 30.14
N ALA A 13 -10.48 -20.53 29.08
CA ALA A 13 -10.30 -19.89 27.78
C ALA A 13 -11.65 -19.62 27.11
N LEU A 14 -12.63 -20.50 27.30
CA LEU A 14 -14.00 -20.36 26.83
C LEU A 14 -14.71 -19.19 27.52
N SER A 15 -14.55 -19.02 28.84
CA SER A 15 -15.09 -17.86 29.57
C SER A 15 -14.49 -16.53 29.08
N ARG A 16 -13.17 -16.49 28.85
CA ARG A 16 -12.50 -15.30 28.26
C ARG A 16 -12.98 -15.02 26.84
N TYR A 17 -13.17 -16.06 26.04
CA TYR A 17 -13.70 -15.96 24.67
C TYR A 17 -15.13 -15.42 24.65
N GLN A 18 -16.00 -15.92 25.53
CA GLN A 18 -17.38 -15.44 25.69
C GLN A 18 -17.43 -13.96 26.12
N CYS A 19 -16.62 -13.56 27.10
CA CYS A 19 -16.51 -12.17 27.52
C CYS A 19 -16.12 -11.24 26.35
N LYS A 20 -15.20 -11.68 25.48
CA LYS A 20 -14.84 -10.95 24.26
C LYS A 20 -16.00 -10.91 23.26
N LEU A 21 -16.76 -12.00 23.08
CA LEU A 21 -17.94 -12.01 22.20
C LEU A 21 -19.02 -11.03 22.67
N ASP A 22 -19.27 -10.97 23.98
CA ASP A 22 -20.24 -10.05 24.59
C ASP A 22 -19.82 -8.60 24.39
N LEU A 23 -18.53 -8.28 24.56
CA LEU A 23 -17.97 -6.96 24.27
C LEU A 23 -18.20 -6.55 22.81
N ILE A 24 -18.14 -7.52 21.89
CA ILE A 24 -18.30 -7.30 20.45
C ILE A 24 -19.80 -7.32 20.05
N SER A 25 -20.71 -7.65 20.98
CA SER A 25 -22.12 -7.90 20.68
C SER A 25 -22.34 -8.93 19.56
N CYS A 26 -21.40 -9.87 19.39
CA CYS A 26 -21.53 -10.95 18.41
C CYS A 26 -22.20 -12.15 19.07
N LYS A 27 -23.45 -12.42 18.68
CA LYS A 27 -24.22 -13.58 19.16
C LYS A 27 -23.66 -14.91 18.66
N GLU A 28 -23.00 -14.89 17.51
CA GLU A 28 -22.38 -16.07 16.89
C GLU A 28 -20.88 -15.92 16.79
N CYS A 29 -20.18 -17.05 16.91
CA CYS A 29 -18.75 -17.15 16.70
C CYS A 29 -18.39 -16.65 15.29
N PRO A 30 -17.50 -15.64 15.15
CA PRO A 30 -17.11 -15.12 13.85
C PRO A 30 -16.49 -16.16 12.91
N TYR A 31 -15.96 -17.25 13.44
CA TYR A 31 -15.46 -18.36 12.63
C TYR A 31 -16.57 -19.17 11.94
N LYS A 32 -17.82 -19.08 12.40
CA LYS A 32 -18.99 -19.71 11.79
C LYS A 32 -19.68 -18.81 10.74
N LEU A 33 -19.21 -17.56 10.57
CA LEU A 33 -19.76 -16.64 9.58
C LEU A 33 -19.41 -17.07 8.14
N PRO A 34 -20.36 -16.95 7.18
CA PRO A 34 -20.12 -17.36 5.80
C PRO A 34 -19.07 -16.47 5.11
N ALA A 35 -18.33 -17.06 4.16
CA ALA A 35 -17.21 -16.40 3.48
C ALA A 35 -17.59 -15.08 2.78
N GLY A 36 -18.82 -14.95 2.29
CA GLY A 36 -19.29 -13.75 1.57
C GLY A 36 -19.48 -12.50 2.44
N VAL A 37 -19.42 -12.64 3.77
CA VAL A 37 -19.60 -11.53 4.71
C VAL A 37 -18.29 -10.75 4.94
N TRP A 38 -17.16 -11.38 4.65
CA TRP A 38 -15.82 -10.81 4.85
C TRP A 38 -15.43 -9.89 3.69
N GLN A 39 -15.04 -8.65 4.01
CA GLN A 39 -14.60 -7.67 3.03
C GLN A 39 -13.09 -7.47 3.11
N ASN A 40 -12.43 -7.38 1.95
CA ASN A 40 -11.01 -7.01 1.86
C ASN A 40 -10.91 -5.56 1.37
N ASN A 41 -11.16 -4.60 2.26
CA ASN A 41 -10.99 -3.18 1.96
C ASN A 41 -10.11 -2.50 3.03
N PRO A 42 -8.83 -2.21 2.71
CA PRO A 42 -7.92 -1.51 3.60
C PRO A 42 -8.41 -0.12 4.04
N CYS A 43 -9.21 0.56 3.21
CA CYS A 43 -9.74 1.89 3.53
C CYS A 43 -10.76 1.88 4.69
N LYS A 44 -11.28 0.70 5.05
CA LYS A 44 -12.24 0.53 6.15
C LYS A 44 -11.57 -0.01 7.42
N TRP A 45 -10.25 -0.17 7.43
CA TRP A 45 -9.54 -0.59 8.62
C TRP A 45 -9.54 0.54 9.67
N PRO A 46 -9.60 0.20 10.97
CA PRO A 46 -9.47 1.19 12.02
C PRO A 46 -8.10 1.87 11.94
N ASP A 47 -8.08 3.17 12.25
CA ASP A 47 -6.83 3.92 12.41
C ASP A 47 -6.21 3.56 13.76
N VAL A 48 -5.41 2.50 13.77
CA VAL A 48 -4.75 1.99 14.98
C VAL A 48 -3.38 2.66 15.11
N GLN A 49 -3.14 3.33 16.24
CA GLN A 49 -1.84 3.92 16.52
C GLN A 49 -0.92 2.93 17.23
N TRP A 50 0.38 3.17 17.17
CA TRP A 50 1.37 2.36 17.90
C TRP A 50 1.09 2.29 19.40
N GLY A 51 0.59 3.37 20.00
CA GLY A 51 0.18 3.39 21.42
C GLY A 51 -0.91 2.38 21.73
N ASP A 52 -1.91 2.27 20.85
CA ASP A 52 -3.02 1.32 21.01
C ASP A 52 -2.52 -0.13 20.88
N VAL A 53 -1.61 -0.39 19.95
CA VAL A 53 -0.96 -1.71 19.80
C VAL A 53 -0.15 -2.06 21.04
N TYR A 54 0.62 -1.10 21.57
CA TYR A 54 1.44 -1.29 22.75
C TYR A 54 0.58 -1.62 23.99
N SER A 55 -0.47 -0.82 24.24
CA SER A 55 -1.41 -1.08 25.33
C SER A 55 -2.11 -2.41 25.17
N TYR A 56 -2.61 -2.75 23.97
CA TYR A 56 -3.30 -4.03 23.76
C TYR A 56 -2.40 -5.24 24.03
N LEU A 57 -1.15 -5.21 23.60
CA LEU A 57 -0.22 -6.34 23.78
C LEU A 57 0.27 -6.52 25.22
N ILE A 58 0.18 -5.47 26.06
CA ILE A 58 0.65 -5.48 27.46
C ILE A 58 -0.51 -5.65 28.44
N ASP A 59 -1.64 -4.99 28.19
CA ASP A 59 -2.79 -4.93 29.10
C ASP A 59 -3.76 -6.12 28.90
N SER A 60 -3.81 -6.71 27.70
CA SER A 60 -4.46 -8.00 27.42
C SER A 60 -3.50 -9.13 27.85
N PRO A 61 -3.96 -10.33 28.30
CA PRO A 61 -3.17 -11.25 29.12
C PRO A 61 -1.73 -11.34 28.64
N ALA A 62 -0.82 -10.84 29.48
CA ALA A 62 0.49 -10.30 29.11
C ALA A 62 1.44 -11.36 28.54
N VAL A 63 1.26 -11.71 27.27
CA VAL A 63 2.20 -12.54 26.51
C VAL A 63 3.49 -11.77 26.24
N TYR A 64 3.44 -10.44 26.25
CA TYR A 64 4.59 -9.57 26.05
C TYR A 64 4.85 -8.67 27.26
N THR A 65 6.13 -8.53 27.60
CA THR A 65 6.59 -7.60 28.65
C THR A 65 6.94 -6.24 28.07
N ARG A 66 6.97 -5.19 28.92
CA ARG A 66 7.38 -3.84 28.49
C ARG A 66 8.79 -3.85 27.92
N GLU A 67 9.68 -4.68 28.45
CA GLU A 67 11.06 -4.85 27.99
C GLU A 67 11.10 -5.48 26.61
N SER A 68 10.30 -6.52 26.36
CA SER A 68 10.18 -7.12 25.03
C SER A 68 9.66 -6.12 23.99
N MET A 69 8.67 -5.30 24.36
CA MET A 69 8.12 -4.27 23.47
C MET A 69 9.08 -3.08 23.25
N LYS A 70 10.01 -2.79 24.18
CA LYS A 70 11.11 -1.86 23.89
C LYS A 70 12.02 -2.40 22.80
N ALA A 71 12.27 -3.70 22.80
CA ALA A 71 13.01 -4.41 21.76
C ALA A 71 12.07 -4.99 20.68
N PHE A 72 11.01 -4.27 20.27
CA PHE A 72 9.97 -4.87 19.43
C PHE A 72 10.49 -5.43 18.10
N LYS A 73 11.59 -4.88 17.58
CA LYS A 73 12.22 -5.32 16.34
C LYS A 73 12.80 -6.73 16.40
N SER A 74 13.16 -7.23 17.59
CA SER A 74 13.67 -8.58 17.77
C SER A 74 12.57 -9.61 18.03
N LEU A 75 11.30 -9.20 18.09
CA LEU A 75 10.21 -10.15 18.27
C LEU A 75 9.96 -10.99 17.02
N GLU A 76 9.56 -12.24 17.25
CA GLU A 76 9.05 -13.11 16.20
C GLU A 76 7.87 -12.48 15.44
N ALA A 77 6.97 -11.80 16.15
CA ALA A 77 5.86 -11.06 15.57
C ALA A 77 6.31 -10.01 14.54
N HIS A 78 7.40 -9.30 14.83
CA HIS A 78 7.97 -8.32 13.92
C HIS A 78 8.65 -8.99 12.72
N ASN A 79 9.32 -10.13 12.93
CA ASN A 79 9.90 -10.92 11.86
C ASN A 79 8.84 -11.49 10.90
N PHE A 80 7.70 -11.97 11.41
CA PHE A 80 6.57 -12.39 10.57
C PHE A 80 6.00 -11.24 9.75
N PHE A 81 5.87 -10.06 10.36
CA PHE A 81 5.43 -8.87 9.66
C PHE A 81 6.40 -8.48 8.52
N ILE A 82 7.69 -8.32 8.83
CA ILE A 82 8.72 -7.96 7.84
C ILE A 82 8.82 -9.01 6.74
N SER A 83 8.77 -10.29 7.09
CA SER A 83 8.95 -11.35 6.10
C SER A 83 7.75 -11.48 5.14
N GLY A 84 6.67 -10.71 5.35
CA GLY A 84 5.46 -10.74 4.52
C GLY A 84 4.54 -11.93 4.82
N TRP A 85 4.61 -12.47 6.04
CA TRP A 85 3.92 -13.71 6.42
C TRP A 85 2.45 -13.49 6.76
N VAL A 86 2.10 -12.25 7.08
CA VAL A 86 0.72 -11.79 7.23
C VAL A 86 0.19 -11.48 5.84
N GLN A 87 -0.71 -12.31 5.33
CA GLN A 87 -1.30 -12.18 3.99
C GLN A 87 -2.50 -11.23 4.02
N THR A 88 -3.54 -11.50 3.24
CA THR A 88 -4.73 -10.67 3.14
C THR A 88 -5.44 -10.54 4.48
N VAL A 89 -5.80 -9.30 4.83
CA VAL A 89 -6.56 -8.99 6.04
C VAL A 89 -7.98 -8.66 5.62
N PHE A 90 -8.91 -9.45 6.12
CA PHE A 90 -10.34 -9.27 5.95
C PHE A 90 -10.91 -8.55 7.17
N HIS A 91 -11.93 -7.73 6.93
CA HIS A 91 -12.66 -7.06 7.99
C HIS A 91 -14.15 -7.39 7.90
N TYR A 92 -14.79 -7.44 9.06
CA TYR A 92 -16.23 -7.54 9.24
C TYR A 92 -16.71 -6.41 10.15
N LEU A 93 -17.76 -5.73 9.71
CA LEU A 93 -18.43 -4.65 10.44
C LEU A 93 -19.66 -5.23 11.12
N THR A 94 -19.68 -5.21 12.45
CA THR A 94 -20.86 -5.60 13.22
C THR A 94 -21.96 -4.53 13.11
N GLU A 95 -23.22 -4.95 13.18
CA GLU A 95 -24.43 -4.13 12.96
C GLU A 95 -24.53 -2.84 13.80
N LYS A 96 -23.81 -2.75 14.93
CA LYS A 96 -23.85 -1.59 15.85
C LYS A 96 -22.77 -0.53 15.62
N GLY A 97 -21.98 -0.61 14.54
CA GLY A 97 -21.05 0.46 14.15
C GLY A 97 -19.71 0.52 14.91
N ALA A 98 -19.53 -0.31 15.94
CA ALA A 98 -18.23 -0.68 16.53
C ALA A 98 -18.51 -1.90 17.42
N PRO A 99 -17.88 -3.06 17.18
CA PRO A 99 -16.46 -3.17 16.85
C PRO A 99 -16.13 -3.87 15.53
N PHE A 100 -14.88 -3.70 15.08
CA PHE A 100 -14.33 -4.29 13.87
C PHE A 100 -13.75 -5.67 14.18
N ILE A 101 -14.17 -6.68 13.42
CA ILE A 101 -13.53 -7.99 13.50
C ILE A 101 -12.57 -8.08 12.33
N LEU A 102 -11.28 -8.19 12.66
CA LEU A 102 -10.23 -8.37 11.67
C LEU A 102 -9.79 -9.83 11.68
N LYS A 103 -9.72 -10.42 10.48
CA LYS A 103 -9.26 -11.78 10.24
C LYS A 103 -8.12 -11.72 9.25
N ALA A 104 -7.02 -12.40 9.52
CA ALA A 104 -5.92 -12.49 8.56
C ALA A 104 -5.37 -13.91 8.48
N ASP A 105 -4.85 -14.23 7.30
CA ASP A 105 -4.16 -15.48 7.06
C ASP A 105 -2.67 -15.27 7.33
N VAL A 106 -2.18 -15.91 8.39
CA VAL A 106 -0.79 -15.80 8.81
C VAL A 106 -0.15 -17.18 8.70
N LYS A 107 1.00 -17.26 8.03
CA LYS A 107 1.70 -18.55 7.93
C LYS A 107 2.19 -19.00 9.32
N PRO A 108 2.06 -20.31 9.67
CA PRO A 108 2.30 -20.81 11.03
C PRO A 108 3.75 -20.75 11.53
N SER A 109 4.67 -20.95 10.61
CA SER A 109 6.04 -21.39 10.90
C SER A 109 6.91 -21.05 9.72
N GLN A 110 8.15 -20.57 9.95
CA GLN A 110 9.15 -20.24 8.90
C GLN A 110 9.38 -21.33 7.84
N ARG A 111 8.85 -22.54 8.06
CA ARG A 111 8.75 -23.63 7.11
C ARG A 111 7.73 -23.32 6.01
N VAL A 112 8.21 -23.33 4.77
CA VAL A 112 7.47 -22.95 3.55
C VAL A 112 6.23 -23.81 3.26
N ASN A 113 6.12 -24.99 3.88
CA ASN A 113 5.19 -26.06 3.50
C ASN A 113 3.98 -26.28 4.43
N GLU A 114 3.72 -25.37 5.37
CA GLU A 114 2.55 -25.48 6.26
C GLU A 114 1.41 -24.56 5.80
N ASP A 115 0.18 -25.09 5.91
CA ASP A 115 -1.04 -24.36 5.54
C ASP A 115 -1.23 -23.11 6.44
N PRO A 116 -1.62 -21.96 5.87
CA PRO A 116 -1.82 -20.73 6.63
C PRO A 116 -2.79 -20.89 7.80
N HIS A 117 -2.36 -20.44 8.99
CA HIS A 117 -3.24 -20.33 10.15
C HIS A 117 -4.06 -19.03 10.05
N HIS A 118 -5.37 -19.19 10.04
CA HIS A 118 -6.32 -18.07 9.96
C HIS A 118 -6.53 -17.52 11.37
N HIS A 119 -6.09 -16.30 11.68
CA HIS A 119 -6.20 -15.71 13.02
C HIS A 119 -7.18 -14.51 13.03
N GLY A 120 -8.09 -14.48 14.00
CA GLY A 120 -9.02 -13.37 14.25
C GLY A 120 -8.55 -12.48 15.40
N LEU A 121 -8.23 -11.22 15.11
CA LEU A 121 -7.60 -10.24 16.01
C LEU A 121 -8.34 -10.02 17.34
N GLN A 122 -9.68 -10.08 17.29
CA GLN A 122 -10.53 -9.66 18.41
C GLN A 122 -10.85 -10.79 19.40
N LEU A 123 -10.58 -12.05 19.04
CA LEU A 123 -11.15 -13.20 19.74
C LEU A 123 -10.17 -14.29 20.13
N SER A 124 -8.99 -14.36 19.50
CA SER A 124 -7.95 -15.26 19.98
C SER A 124 -7.18 -14.65 21.14
N GLU A 125 -6.43 -15.49 21.86
CA GLU A 125 -5.42 -15.02 22.82
C GLU A 125 -4.30 -14.29 22.08
N VAL A 126 -3.58 -13.41 22.79
CA VAL A 126 -2.45 -12.66 22.23
C VAL A 126 -1.35 -13.65 21.87
N CYS A 127 -0.94 -13.71 20.61
CA CYS A 127 0.18 -14.54 20.15
C CYS A 127 1.02 -13.78 19.14
N SER A 128 2.17 -14.34 18.73
CA SER A 128 3.06 -13.70 17.75
C SER A 128 2.40 -13.41 16.41
N HIS A 129 1.42 -14.22 16.00
CA HIS A 129 0.62 -13.97 14.80
C HIS A 129 -0.34 -12.78 14.95
N VAL A 130 -1.00 -12.65 16.11
CA VAL A 130 -1.90 -11.52 16.40
C VAL A 130 -1.11 -10.22 16.47
N ALA A 131 0.06 -10.24 17.12
CA ALA A 131 0.96 -9.09 17.16
C ALA A 131 1.47 -8.70 15.77
N ALA A 132 1.83 -9.67 14.91
CA ALA A 132 2.23 -9.41 13.53
C ALA A 132 1.10 -8.76 12.71
N LEU A 133 -0.14 -9.18 12.93
CA LEU A 133 -1.32 -8.58 12.31
C LEU A 133 -1.53 -7.12 12.75
N LEU A 134 -1.39 -6.83 14.05
CA LEU A 134 -1.47 -5.46 14.57
C LEU A 134 -0.40 -4.56 13.96
N PHE A 135 0.84 -5.04 13.86
CA PHE A 135 1.92 -4.31 13.20
C PHE A 135 1.59 -4.01 11.73
N LYS A 136 0.92 -4.92 11.03
CA LYS A 136 0.47 -4.67 9.66
C LYS A 136 -0.60 -3.59 9.56
N ILE A 137 -1.59 -3.59 10.44
CA ILE A 137 -2.67 -2.60 10.44
C ILE A 137 -2.11 -1.21 10.78
N GLU A 138 -1.26 -1.15 11.81
CA GLU A 138 -0.58 0.07 12.23
C GLU A 138 0.31 0.63 11.11
N ALA A 139 1.11 -0.22 10.47
CA ALA A 139 1.93 0.18 9.33
C ALA A 139 1.08 0.63 8.13
N ALA A 140 -0.07 -0.01 7.88
CA ALA A 140 -0.99 0.41 6.82
C ALA A 140 -1.60 1.80 7.09
N GLY A 141 -1.94 2.10 8.35
CA GLY A 141 -2.35 3.44 8.78
C GLY A 141 -1.24 4.47 8.60
N ARG A 142 -0.02 4.14 9.07
CA ARG A 142 1.15 5.02 8.97
C ARG A 142 1.55 5.33 7.53
N LEU A 143 1.43 4.37 6.61
CA LEU A 143 1.71 4.54 5.18
C LEU A 143 0.57 5.19 4.41
N GLY A 144 -0.59 5.39 5.04
CA GLY A 144 -1.76 5.97 4.40
C GLY A 144 -2.49 5.01 3.44
N TYR A 145 -2.26 3.70 3.51
CA TYR A 145 -3.03 2.70 2.74
C TYR A 145 -4.48 2.59 3.22
N THR A 146 -4.76 2.98 4.47
CA THR A 146 -6.12 3.08 5.00
C THR A 146 -6.84 4.36 4.57
N ARG A 147 -6.12 5.31 3.95
CA ARG A 147 -6.69 6.52 3.40
C ARG A 147 -6.94 6.30 1.91
N LYS A 148 -8.08 6.78 1.41
CA LYS A 148 -8.30 6.80 -0.04
C LYS A 148 -7.19 7.62 -0.69
N ALA A 149 -6.53 7.07 -1.70
CA ALA A 149 -5.53 7.82 -2.43
C ALA A 149 -6.19 9.04 -3.09
N CYS A 150 -5.46 10.15 -3.23
CA CYS A 150 -5.99 11.35 -3.90
C CYS A 150 -6.41 11.10 -5.35
N THR A 151 -5.96 10.00 -5.96
CA THR A 151 -6.33 9.52 -7.29
C THR A 151 -7.60 8.67 -7.32
N GLU A 152 -8.01 8.09 -6.19
CA GLU A 152 -9.22 7.28 -6.06
C GLU A 152 -10.45 8.11 -5.74
N GLU A 153 -10.24 9.33 -5.23
CA GLU A 153 -11.31 10.29 -5.07
C GLU A 153 -11.56 11.06 -6.38
N PRO A 154 -12.79 11.00 -6.94
CA PRO A 154 -13.10 11.74 -8.15
C PRO A 154 -12.86 13.24 -7.90
N CYS A 155 -12.03 13.83 -8.77
CA CYS A 155 -11.81 15.27 -8.85
C CYS A 155 -11.09 15.94 -7.64
N LYS A 156 -10.36 15.21 -6.77
CA LYS A 156 -9.49 15.86 -5.78
C LYS A 156 -8.19 16.40 -6.38
N TRP A 157 -7.64 15.76 -7.41
CA TRP A 157 -6.47 16.30 -8.14
C TRP A 157 -6.81 17.63 -8.84
N ASN A 158 -8.03 17.75 -9.38
CA ASN A 158 -8.52 18.99 -9.99
C ASN A 158 -9.14 19.97 -8.97
N ALA A 159 -8.90 19.79 -7.66
CA ALA A 159 -9.14 20.84 -6.69
C ALA A 159 -8.04 21.91 -6.87
N ASP A 160 -8.09 22.61 -8.00
CA ASP A 160 -7.15 23.66 -8.35
C ASP A 160 -7.14 24.74 -7.26
N PHE A 161 -5.96 25.17 -6.84
CA PHE A 161 -5.76 26.39 -6.03
C PHE A 161 -6.08 27.68 -6.81
N VAL A 162 -6.70 27.56 -8.00
CA VAL A 162 -6.90 28.61 -8.97
C VAL A 162 -8.38 28.68 -9.34
N LYS A 163 -8.90 29.91 -9.46
CA LYS A 163 -10.28 30.19 -9.88
C LYS A 163 -10.63 29.40 -11.14
N LYS A 164 -11.83 28.81 -11.20
CA LYS A 164 -12.36 28.13 -12.39
C LYS A 164 -12.17 29.02 -13.63
N VAL A 165 -11.23 28.64 -14.50
CA VAL A 165 -11.01 29.31 -15.78
C VAL A 165 -11.84 28.59 -16.83
N LEU A 166 -12.62 29.33 -17.60
CA LEU A 166 -13.37 28.76 -18.72
C LEU A 166 -12.39 28.27 -19.79
N PRO A 167 -12.66 27.12 -20.44
CA PRO A 167 -11.84 26.64 -21.54
C PRO A 167 -11.90 27.63 -22.71
N ASP A 168 -10.75 28.00 -23.24
CA ASP A 168 -10.60 28.90 -24.38
C ASP A 168 -9.69 28.24 -25.43
N PRO A 169 -9.85 28.52 -26.73
CA PRO A 169 -8.91 28.05 -27.76
C PRO A 169 -7.48 28.41 -27.41
N ILE A 170 -6.51 27.53 -27.72
CA ILE A 170 -5.10 27.70 -27.33
C ILE A 170 -4.48 29.03 -27.80
N SER A 171 -5.00 29.60 -28.89
CA SER A 171 -4.62 30.91 -29.42
C SER A 171 -4.99 32.09 -28.50
N LYS A 172 -6.02 31.92 -27.65
CA LYS A 172 -6.51 32.92 -26.69
C LYS A 172 -5.98 32.71 -25.28
N ILE A 173 -5.43 31.54 -24.97
CA ILE A 173 -4.82 31.25 -23.67
C ILE A 173 -3.50 31.99 -23.53
N LYS A 174 -3.41 32.88 -22.54
CA LYS A 174 -2.16 33.58 -22.21
C LYS A 174 -1.35 32.77 -21.20
N PHE A 175 -0.32 32.07 -21.68
CA PHE A 175 0.59 31.26 -20.85
C PHE A 175 1.58 32.07 -19.98
N TYR A 176 1.43 33.39 -19.94
CA TYR A 176 2.35 34.28 -19.25
C TYR A 176 1.60 35.32 -18.40
N LYS A 177 2.21 35.71 -17.28
CA LYS A 177 1.73 36.83 -16.47
C LYS A 177 1.96 38.13 -17.25
N ALA A 178 0.98 39.04 -17.23
CA ALA A 178 1.05 40.32 -17.96
C ALA A 178 2.31 41.13 -17.61
N SER A 179 2.75 41.07 -16.35
CA SER A 179 3.97 41.73 -15.86
C SER A 179 5.27 41.17 -16.48
N THR A 180 5.30 39.87 -16.83
CA THR A 180 6.45 39.23 -17.48
C THR A 180 6.60 39.66 -18.93
N VAL A 181 5.49 39.91 -19.64
CA VAL A 181 5.49 40.39 -21.03
C VAL A 181 6.07 41.79 -21.14
N LEU A 182 5.74 42.67 -20.20
CA LEU A 182 6.26 44.04 -20.16
C LEU A 182 7.79 44.05 -20.02
N LYS A 183 8.35 43.15 -19.19
CA LYS A 183 9.80 42.96 -19.04
C LYS A 183 10.46 42.26 -20.24
N ALA A 184 9.73 41.41 -20.96
CA ALA A 184 10.26 40.72 -22.14
C ALA A 184 10.26 41.60 -23.40
N LYS A 185 9.26 42.49 -23.55
CA LYS A 185 9.17 43.46 -24.66
C LYS A 185 10.29 44.49 -24.62
N SER A 186 10.80 44.86 -23.44
CA SER A 186 11.96 45.75 -23.33
C SER A 186 13.29 45.10 -23.73
N ARG A 187 13.32 43.77 -23.91
CA ARG A 187 14.58 43.00 -24.02
C ARG A 187 14.77 42.17 -25.30
N LYS A 188 13.87 42.21 -26.30
CA LYS A 188 14.03 41.39 -27.52
C LYS A 188 14.14 42.17 -28.82
N ARG A 189 15.39 42.18 -29.31
CA ARG A 189 15.81 42.25 -30.71
C ARG A 189 15.14 41.12 -31.50
N ASN A 190 14.49 41.46 -32.61
CA ASN A 190 13.77 40.52 -33.48
C ASN A 190 14.69 39.40 -33.97
N ARG A 191 14.47 38.18 -33.49
CA ARG A 191 14.97 36.95 -34.13
C ARG A 191 13.85 35.90 -34.12
N THR A 192 12.90 36.10 -35.01
CA THR A 192 12.00 35.03 -35.47
C THR A 192 12.84 34.06 -36.29
N ARG A 193 13.28 32.95 -35.69
CA ARG A 193 13.80 31.82 -36.48
C ARG A 193 12.60 31.21 -37.21
N LYS A 194 12.61 31.28 -38.54
CA LYS A 194 11.66 30.54 -39.37
C LYS A 194 11.91 29.06 -39.11
N PHE A 195 10.90 28.35 -38.59
CA PHE A 195 10.95 26.91 -38.43
C PHE A 195 10.63 26.28 -39.77
N THR A 196 11.59 25.59 -40.37
CA THR A 196 11.37 24.74 -41.54
C THR A 196 11.24 23.29 -41.07
N PRO A 197 10.20 22.55 -41.47
CA PRO A 197 10.09 21.14 -41.12
C PRO A 197 11.27 20.36 -41.69
N ALA A 198 11.82 19.43 -40.91
CA ALA A 198 12.99 18.65 -41.28
C ALA A 198 12.66 17.63 -42.39
N ASN A 199 13.56 17.50 -43.37
CA ASN A 199 13.46 16.52 -44.45
C ASN A 199 13.70 15.10 -43.92
N ASP A 200 13.16 14.08 -44.60
CA ASP A 200 13.26 12.68 -44.16
C ASP A 200 14.70 12.16 -44.07
N ASN A 201 15.59 12.65 -44.94
CA ASN A 201 17.03 12.34 -44.85
C ASN A 201 17.68 12.88 -43.56
N GLN A 202 17.23 14.04 -43.07
CA GLN A 202 17.73 14.60 -41.80
C GLN A 202 17.24 13.80 -40.60
N LYS A 203 16.02 13.23 -40.70
CA LYS A 203 15.49 12.32 -39.67
C LYS A 203 16.30 11.04 -39.61
N GLN A 204 16.66 10.45 -40.76
CA GLN A 204 17.48 9.24 -40.82
C GLN A 204 18.89 9.48 -40.26
N GLN A 205 19.55 10.58 -40.63
CA GLN A 205 20.87 10.94 -40.08
C GLN A 205 20.85 11.10 -38.55
N LEU A 206 19.77 11.62 -37.99
CA LEU A 206 19.59 11.72 -36.55
C LEU A 206 19.42 10.34 -35.90
N LEU A 207 18.62 9.45 -36.49
CA LEU A 207 18.45 8.07 -35.99
C LEU A 207 19.76 7.29 -36.02
N ASP A 208 20.57 7.45 -37.07
CA ASP A 208 21.89 6.83 -37.18
C ASP A 208 22.88 7.37 -36.13
N SER A 209 22.86 8.69 -35.89
CA SER A 209 23.65 9.31 -34.82
C SER A 209 23.26 8.79 -33.43
N LEU A 210 21.98 8.50 -33.20
CA LEU A 210 21.47 7.96 -31.94
C LEU A 210 21.82 6.48 -31.77
N LYS A 211 21.89 5.71 -32.86
CA LYS A 211 22.34 4.30 -32.84
C LYS A 211 23.79 4.17 -32.34
N GLY A 212 24.64 5.14 -32.66
CA GLY A 212 26.05 5.18 -32.22
C GLY A 212 26.28 5.66 -30.78
N CYS A 213 25.24 6.07 -30.06
CA CYS A 213 25.37 6.52 -28.67
C CYS A 213 25.62 5.34 -27.71
N THR A 214 26.40 5.59 -26.66
CA THR A 214 26.74 4.60 -25.62
C THR A 214 25.51 4.11 -24.85
N THR A 215 24.52 4.99 -24.66
CA THR A 215 23.19 4.64 -24.15
C THR A 215 22.31 4.26 -25.34
N LYS A 216 21.83 3.02 -25.39
CA LYS A 216 20.88 2.56 -26.41
C LYS A 216 19.46 2.98 -26.00
N PRO A 217 18.85 4.00 -26.62
CA PRO A 217 17.50 4.43 -26.23
C PRO A 217 16.46 3.39 -26.67
N ILE A 218 15.59 2.98 -25.74
CA ILE A 218 14.50 2.02 -25.96
C ILE A 218 13.59 2.42 -27.13
N VAL A 219 13.41 3.74 -27.32
CA VAL A 219 12.55 4.29 -28.37
C VAL A 219 13.07 3.98 -29.78
N LEU A 220 14.36 3.72 -29.99
CA LEU A 220 14.86 3.31 -31.33
C LEU A 220 14.25 1.99 -31.79
N CYS A 221 13.88 1.10 -30.87
CA CYS A 221 13.30 -0.21 -31.20
C CYS A 221 11.93 -0.11 -31.88
N THR A 222 11.26 1.04 -31.80
CA THR A 222 9.98 1.26 -32.49
C THR A 222 10.16 1.64 -33.96
N PHE A 223 11.40 1.92 -34.41
CA PHE A 223 11.69 2.23 -35.80
C PHE A 223 12.18 0.99 -36.55
N ASN A 224 11.60 0.73 -37.73
CA ASN A 224 11.97 -0.40 -38.58
C ASN A 224 13.47 -0.33 -38.93
N GLY A 225 14.21 -1.41 -38.66
CA GLY A 225 15.67 -1.50 -38.91
C GLY A 225 16.57 -1.25 -37.69
N TYR A 226 16.02 -0.80 -36.56
CA TYR A 226 16.79 -0.50 -35.33
C TYR A 226 16.43 -1.41 -34.13
N SER A 227 15.63 -2.45 -34.36
CA SER A 227 15.14 -3.36 -33.30
C SER A 227 16.11 -4.50 -32.93
N THR A 228 17.13 -4.79 -33.73
CA THR A 228 17.94 -6.02 -33.59
C THR A 228 18.90 -6.00 -32.40
N ASP A 229 19.30 -4.82 -31.94
CA ASP A 229 20.36 -4.65 -30.94
C ASP A 229 19.83 -4.53 -29.49
N PHE A 230 18.52 -4.73 -29.31
CA PHE A 230 17.83 -4.61 -28.04
C PHE A 230 17.63 -5.98 -27.39
N HIS A 231 18.31 -6.18 -26.26
CA HIS A 231 18.15 -7.38 -25.45
C HIS A 231 16.99 -7.16 -24.47
N TRP A 232 15.90 -7.93 -24.64
CA TRP A 232 14.84 -8.02 -23.66
C TRP A 232 15.39 -8.67 -22.39
N THR A 233 15.57 -7.88 -21.33
CA THR A 233 15.73 -8.45 -19.99
C THR A 233 14.37 -8.97 -19.55
N THR A 234 14.29 -10.26 -19.23
CA THR A 234 13.08 -10.84 -18.64
C THR A 234 12.78 -10.13 -17.32
N PRO A 235 11.50 -9.81 -17.04
CA PRO A 235 11.13 -9.20 -15.77
C PRO A 235 11.57 -10.16 -14.65
N THR A 236 12.41 -9.65 -13.75
CA THR A 236 12.90 -10.42 -12.61
C THR A 236 11.69 -10.91 -11.81
N VAL A 237 11.66 -12.21 -11.48
CA VAL A 237 10.55 -12.84 -10.76
C VAL A 237 10.22 -12.00 -9.52
N ASN A 238 8.97 -11.58 -9.43
CA ASN A 238 8.44 -10.75 -8.36
C ASN A 238 8.47 -11.58 -7.06
N THR A 239 9.59 -11.52 -6.35
CA THR A 239 9.64 -11.95 -4.96
C THR A 239 8.79 -10.95 -4.18
N PRO A 240 7.87 -11.41 -3.31
CA PRO A 240 7.06 -10.52 -2.49
C PRO A 240 7.99 -9.76 -1.55
N LYS A 241 8.42 -8.57 -1.99
CA LYS A 241 9.22 -7.64 -1.20
C LYS A 241 8.26 -6.67 -0.54
N ILE A 242 8.53 -6.38 0.72
CA ILE A 242 7.90 -5.29 1.44
C ILE A 242 8.01 -4.02 0.57
N PRO A 243 6.97 -3.17 0.50
CA PRO A 243 7.05 -1.88 -0.19
C PRO A 243 8.32 -1.12 0.17
N ALA A 244 8.99 -0.52 -0.82
CA ALA A 244 10.28 0.15 -0.63
C ALA A 244 10.25 1.17 0.53
N ALA A 245 9.13 1.89 0.67
CA ALA A 245 8.90 2.85 1.73
C ALA A 245 8.95 2.28 3.15
N LEU A 246 8.77 0.98 3.35
CA LEU A 246 8.92 0.33 4.66
C LEU A 246 10.33 -0.23 4.88
N LYS A 247 11.05 -0.53 3.80
CA LYS A 247 12.39 -1.12 3.89
C LYS A 247 13.36 -0.18 4.62
N ASP A 248 13.27 1.12 4.32
CA ASP A 248 14.11 2.16 4.93
C ASP A 248 13.86 2.35 6.44
N TRP A 249 12.67 1.98 6.94
CA TRP A 249 12.29 2.14 8.35
C TRP A 249 12.67 0.94 9.21
N TYR A 250 12.56 -0.24 8.61
CA TYR A 250 12.76 -1.51 9.29
C TYR A 250 14.19 -2.06 9.14
N HIS A 251 14.92 -1.63 8.09
CA HIS A 251 16.32 -1.93 7.86
C HIS A 251 17.11 -0.61 7.68
N PRO A 252 17.57 0.04 8.76
CA PRO A 252 18.52 1.13 8.67
C PRO A 252 19.90 0.65 8.17
#